data_AF-A0A3L7W7T5-F1
#
_entry.id   AF-A0A3L7W7T5-F1
#
_cell.length_a   1.000
_cell.length_b   1.000
_cell.length_c   1.000
_cell.angle_alpha   90.00
_cell.angle_beta   90.00
_cell.angle_gamma   90.00
#
_symmetry.space_group_name_H-M   'P 1'
#
loop_
_entity.id
_entity.type
_entity.pdbx_description
1 polymer ?
#
loop_
_entity_poly.entity_id
_entity_poly.type
_entity_poly.pdbx_seq_one_letter_code
_entity_poly.pdbx_strand_id
1 'polypeptide(L)' 'MDDAVRAYLEKNHAAAMITLRADGTPHAARIGVALVGDKLWSSGNQGGSAHASYVETHGARSSSSRTAATST' A
#
# COMPACT_ATOMS: atom_id res chain seq x y z
N MET A 1 2.07 -13.21 -9.86
CA MET A 1 3.08 -12.16 -10.10
C MET A 1 4.25 -12.80 -10.79
N ASP A 2 4.85 -12.15 -11.79
CA ASP A 2 6.07 -12.66 -12.41
C ASP A 2 7.29 -12.49 -11.48
N ASP A 3 8.33 -13.28 -11.70
CA ASP A 3 9.51 -13.32 -10.80
C ASP A 3 10.34 -12.03 -10.85
N ALA A 4 10.35 -11.32 -11.98
CA ALA A 4 11.07 -10.06 -12.11
C ALA A 4 10.39 -8.96 -11.27
N VAL A 5 9.06 -8.88 -11.31
CA VAL A 5 8.26 -7.98 -10.47
C VAL A 5 8.40 -8.36 -9.00
N ARG A 6 8.45 -9.66 -8.65
CA ARG A 6 8.75 -10.12 -7.29
C ARG A 6 10.08 -9.60 -6.78
N ALA A 7 11.16 -9.88 -7.51
CA ALA A 7 12.49 -9.44 -7.13
C ALA A 7 12.60 -7.90 -7.02
N TYR A 8 11.85 -7.17 -7.85
CA TYR A 8 11.79 -5.71 -7.76
C TYR A 8 11.10 -5.25 -6.47
N LEU A 9 9.89 -5.75 -6.18
CA LEU A 9 9.11 -5.33 -5.00
C LEU A 9 9.77 -5.75 -3.68
N GLU A 10 10.49 -6.88 -3.66
CA GLU A 10 11.29 -7.30 -2.50
C GLU A 10 12.42 -6.32 -2.17
N LYS A 11 12.98 -5.64 -3.18
CA LYS A 11 14.08 -4.68 -3.01
C LYS A 11 13.61 -3.23 -2.84
N ASN A 12 12.39 -2.91 -3.24
CA ASN A 12 11.87 -1.54 -3.30
C ASN A 12 10.62 -1.39 -2.44
N HIS A 13 10.77 -0.81 -1.25
CA HIS A 13 9.68 -0.66 -0.27
C HIS A 13 9.06 0.74 -0.26
N ALA A 14 9.28 1.52 -1.30
CA ALA A 14 8.73 2.86 -1.45
C ALA A 14 8.01 3.00 -2.80
N ALA A 15 6.86 3.65 -2.79
CA ALA A 15 6.08 3.94 -3.99
C ALA A 15 5.47 5.33 -3.93
N ALA A 16 5.01 5.82 -5.09
CA ALA A 16 4.12 6.97 -5.19
C ALA A 16 2.69 6.48 -5.37
N MET A 17 1.78 6.92 -4.51
CA MET A 17 0.35 6.69 -4.64
C MET A 17 -0.30 7.95 -5.23
N ILE A 18 -1.01 7.79 -6.34
CA ILE A 18 -1.81 8.86 -6.95
C ILE A 18 -3.26 8.65 -6.56
N THR A 19 -3.86 9.66 -5.93
CA THR A 19 -5.29 9.69 -5.61
C THR A 19 -5.93 10.91 -6.25
N LEU A 20 -7.24 10.87 -6.50
CA LEU A 20 -7.98 12.06 -6.91
C LEU A 20 -8.57 12.73 -5.67
N ARG A 21 -8.37 14.04 -5.53
CA ARG A 21 -9.10 14.85 -4.55
C ARG A 21 -10.57 14.99 -4.98
N ALA A 22 -11.41 15.50 -4.08
CA ALA A 22 -12.84 15.72 -4.35
C ALA A 22 -13.10 16.65 -5.54
N ASP A 23 -12.16 17.55 -5.85
CA ASP A 23 -12.20 18.45 -7.01
C ASP A 23 -11.65 17.83 -8.31
N GLY A 24 -11.24 16.56 -8.27
CA GLY A 24 -10.65 15.84 -9.41
C GLY A 24 -9.14 16.07 -9.59
N THR A 25 -8.49 16.90 -8.78
CA THR A 25 -7.05 17.15 -8.90
C THR A 25 -6.23 15.93 -8.42
N PRO A 26 -5.22 15.47 -9.18
CA PRO A 26 -4.31 14.44 -8.72
C PRO A 26 -3.53 14.87 -7.46
N HIS A 27 -3.44 13.96 -6.50
CA HIS A 27 -2.62 14.06 -5.30
C HIS A 27 -1.61 12.92 -5.32
N ALA A 28 -0.32 13.26 -5.39
CA ALA A 28 0.77 12.31 -5.24
C ALA A 28 1.26 12.27 -3.78
N ALA A 29 1.27 11.09 -3.17
CA ALA A 29 1.81 10.85 -1.84
C ALA A 29 2.88 9.74 -1.89
N ARG A 30 3.99 9.94 -1.17
CA ARG A 30 4.97 8.86 -0.96
C ARG A 30 4.44 7.89 0.10
N ILE A 31 4.46 6.61 -0.21
CA ILE A 31 4.02 5.53 0.68
C ILE A 31 5.11 4.47 0.83
N GLY A 32 5.11 3.79 1.97
CA GLY A 32 5.82 2.52 2.12
C GLY A 32 4.98 1.38 1.56
N VAL A 33 5.62 0.37 0.97
CA VAL A 33 4.99 -0.85 0.47
C VAL A 33 5.77 -2.08 0.90
N ALA A 34 5.08 -3.21 1.05
CA ALA A 34 5.70 -4.48 1.41
C ALA A 34 5.01 -5.66 0.70
N LEU A 35 5.80 -6.64 0.26
CA LEU A 35 5.28 -7.92 -0.20
C LEU A 35 5.16 -8.87 1.00
N VAL A 36 3.96 -9.39 1.26
CA VAL A 36 3.68 -10.37 2.33
C VAL A 36 3.03 -11.59 1.69
N GLY A 37 3.80 -12.66 1.53
CA GLY A 37 3.41 -13.79 0.68
C GLY A 37 3.28 -13.33 -0.78
N ASP A 38 2.16 -13.64 -1.43
CA ASP A 38 1.87 -13.20 -2.80
C ASP A 38 1.06 -11.90 -2.88
N LYS A 39 1.04 -11.13 -1.79
CA LYS A 39 0.20 -9.94 -1.63
C LYS A 39 1.02 -8.69 -1.41
N LEU A 40 0.75 -7.65 -2.20
CA LEU A 40 1.33 -6.33 -2.02
C LEU A 40 0.48 -5.50 -1.04
N TRP A 41 1.16 -4.92 -0.06
CA TRP A 41 0.58 -4.07 0.96
C TRP A 41 1.13 -2.66 0.84
N SER A 42 0.29 -1.67 1.12
CA SER A 42 0.70 -0.29 1.30
C SER A 42 0.51 0.14 2.75
N SER A 43 1.41 1.01 3.21
CA SER A 43 1.15 1.83 4.37
C SER A 43 0.23 2.98 3.98
N GLY A 44 -0.79 3.21 4.79
CA GLY A 44 -1.65 4.38 4.79
C GLY A 44 -1.57 5.07 6.15
N ASN A 45 -1.92 6.35 6.19
CA ASN A 45 -2.06 7.09 7.44
C ASN A 45 -3.55 7.43 7.60
N GLN A 46 -4.21 6.87 8.61
CA GLN A 46 -5.61 7.19 8.89
C GLN A 46 -5.65 7.93 10.23
N GLY A 47 -5.92 9.24 10.19
CA GLY A 47 -6.00 10.07 11.40
C GLY A 47 -4.69 10.20 12.19
N GLY A 48 -3.52 10.08 11.54
CA GLY A 48 -2.21 10.18 12.19
C GLY A 48 -1.64 8.87 12.74
N SER A 49 -2.35 7.76 12.58
CA SER A 49 -1.85 6.42 12.91
C SER A 49 -1.48 5.64 11.65
N ALA A 50 -0.31 4.99 11.68
CA ALA A 50 0.12 4.10 10.62
C ALA A 50 -0.84 2.91 10.51
N HIS A 51 -1.34 2.66 9.30
CA HIS A 51 -2.27 1.60 8.97
C HIS A 51 -1.77 0.83 7.74
N ALA A 52 -1.95 -0.49 7.68
CA ALA A 52 -1.59 -1.30 6.52
C ALA A 52 -2.85 -1.73 5.75
N SER A 53 -2.87 -1.51 4.44
CA SER A 53 -3.96 -1.93 3.56
C SER A 53 -3.45 -2.81 2.43
N TYR A 54 -4.20 -3.88 2.13
CA TYR A 54 -3.93 -4.71 0.98
C TYR A 54 -4.36 -3.99 -0.30
N VAL A 55 -3.50 -4.01 -1.32
CA VAL A 55 -3.80 -3.45 -2.64
C VAL A 55 -4.18 -4.61 -3.57
N GLU A 56 -5.46 -4.67 -3.94
CA GLU A 56 -5.94 -5.62 -4.95
C GLU A 56 -5.89 -4.96 -6.33
N THR A 57 -5.25 -5.62 -7.29
CA THR A 57 -4.97 -5.05 -8.63
C THR A 57 -6.18 -5.04 -9.57
N HIS A 58 -7.39 -5.32 -9.08
CA HIS A 58 -8.63 -5.29 -9.86
C HIS A 58 -9.69 -4.44 -9.16
N GLY A 59 -9.90 -3.22 -9.66
CA GLY A 59 -11.09 -2.41 -9.36
C GLY A 59 -11.16 -1.84 -7.95
N ALA A 60 -10.28 -0.89 -7.62
CA ALA A 60 -10.48 0.22 -6.67
C ALA A 60 -11.28 -0.02 -5.36
N ARG A 61 -11.24 -1.22 -4.78
CA ARG A 61 -11.72 -1.47 -3.41
C ARG A 61 -10.53 -1.90 -2.55
N SER A 62 -10.05 -0.98 -1.72
CA SER A 62 -9.14 -1.34 -0.64
C SER A 62 -9.93 -2.03 0.47
N SER A 63 -9.55 -3.27 0.79
CA SER A 63 -10.00 -3.94 2.01
C SER A 63 -8.93 -3.70 3.08
N SER A 64 -9.32 -3.06 4.18
CA SER A 64 -8.45 -2.76 5.31
C SER A 64 -8.62 -3.82 6.39
N SER A 65 -7.54 -4.49 6.78
CA SER A 65 -7.50 -5.38 7.94
C SER A 65 -6.60 -4.77 9.01
N ARG A 66 -7.12 -4.57 10.22
CA ARG A 66 -6.32 -4.14 11.37
C ARG A 66 -5.43 -5.28 11.83
N THR A 67 -4.13 -5.19 11.57
CA THR A 67 -3.14 -6.00 12.28
C THR A 67 -2.64 -5.16 13.46
N ALA A 68 -3.06 -5.51 14.69
CA ALA A 68 -2.46 -4.91 15.87
C ALA A 68 -0.98 -5.32 15.91
N ALA A 69 -0.07 -4.35 15.85
CA ALA A 69 1.33 -4.61 16.11
C ALA A 69 1.46 -4.86 17.63
N THR A 70 1.59 -6.12 18.02
CA THR A 70 1.98 -6.48 19.39
C THR A 70 3.45 -6.07 19.55
N SER A 71 3.70 -5.01 20.32
CA SER A 71 5.04 -4.64 20.75
C SER A 71 5.57 -5.70 21.72
N THR A 72 6.75 -6.25 21.44
CA THR A 72 7.52 -7.08 22.37
C THR A 72 8.34 -6.21 23.31
#